data_AF-A0A850G851-F1
#
_entry.id   AF-A0A850G851-F1
#
_cell.length_a   1.000
_cell.length_b   1.000
_cell.length_c   1.000
_cell.angle_alpha   90.00
_cell.angle_beta   90.00
_cell.angle_gamma   90.00
#
_symmetry.space_group_name_H-M   'P 1'
#
loop_
_entity.id
_entity.type
_entity.pdbx_description
1 polymer ?
#
loop_
_entity_poly.entity_id
_entity_poly.type
_entity_poly.pdbx_seq_one_letter_code
_entity_poly.pdbx_strand_id
1 'polypeptide(L)'
;MSDEARWQALIDREVVGEALSLEDCEFIARYEEAHPELVAERALWERAVEHLGALEPTSEEHLAGLGAQILAAHRGEDRGEDRGEDRVEEGAPTGGAAEAPASASASASSEEASGSSGRWVAAALVSAAAAAALWWIVASPSGVAGEDDALAGGDAGGRTVTDTSPQPRPAPSSGDTRAQPVPTTIDTEARVALLAGLEREPDQGAGLGAGLSPGAALDLAGGRGCLVWTEPTAVICAEGAQVALVPGQDPGERRLRLDGGLVVAALDPLGPGQRFTVETVLGSVSAVGTVFAVELDEGRARALVLEGEVELRDSGAPRRLRAGRASSLHAEVHEEDVEVEALARLSARVGELATLAEPWRRGDALGGASLEVSGSGQAVELDGRRLGMSPLALRVAAGRHVLLAGEEAHTLDFEEGVSIALQLEPSEARAPAPAPSAAELAAEAQRHRMARNYEETARLYRELLDRHPDSSEARNVPVRLGDLLMGTGDYQGALEAYDRYLDEGGPGWAGALAPEAALGRIKALEALERDEEASAAARDFAVRYPDDHRADAAEDAPSESSPL
;
A
#
# COMPACT_ATOMS: atom_id res chain seq x y z
N MET A 1 -27.22 -8.69 -19.40
CA MET A 1 -25.97 -9.48 -19.35
C MET A 1 -26.18 -10.72 -20.18
N SER A 2 -25.25 -11.10 -21.06
CA SER A 2 -25.33 -12.39 -21.78
C SER A 2 -25.13 -13.55 -20.79
N ASP A 3 -25.62 -14.74 -21.14
CA ASP A 3 -25.43 -15.93 -20.29
C ASP A 3 -23.93 -16.27 -20.12
N GLU A 4 -23.11 -16.00 -21.13
CA GLU A 4 -21.64 -16.11 -21.07
C GLU A 4 -21.02 -15.14 -20.06
N ALA A 5 -21.41 -13.85 -20.12
CA ALA A 5 -20.91 -12.86 -19.16
C ALA A 5 -21.40 -13.15 -17.74
N ARG A 6 -22.61 -13.70 -17.59
CA ARG A 6 -23.14 -14.17 -16.31
C ARG A 6 -22.34 -15.36 -15.78
N TRP A 7 -22.04 -16.33 -16.62
CA TRP A 7 -21.24 -17.50 -16.26
C TRP A 7 -19.83 -17.08 -15.82
N GLN A 8 -19.15 -16.24 -16.60
CA GLN A 8 -17.81 -15.73 -16.26
C GLN A 8 -17.80 -15.01 -14.92
N ALA A 9 -18.74 -14.10 -14.69
CA ALA A 9 -18.84 -13.38 -13.42
C ALA A 9 -19.11 -14.29 -12.21
N LEU A 10 -19.84 -15.39 -12.39
CA LEU A 10 -20.08 -16.36 -11.31
C LEU A 10 -18.86 -17.25 -11.04
N ILE A 11 -18.13 -17.66 -12.09
CA ILE A 11 -16.86 -18.40 -11.94
C ILE A 11 -15.80 -17.53 -11.25
N ASP A 12 -15.69 -16.25 -11.62
CA ASP A 12 -14.73 -15.33 -10.99
C ASP A 12 -15.01 -15.19 -9.48
N ARG A 13 -16.29 -15.16 -9.09
CA ARG A 13 -16.74 -15.14 -7.68
C ARG A 13 -16.44 -16.46 -6.96
N GLU A 14 -16.69 -17.60 -7.60
CA GLU A 14 -16.35 -18.93 -7.05
C GLU A 14 -14.84 -19.06 -6.80
N VAL A 15 -14.00 -18.57 -7.73
CA VAL A 15 -12.53 -18.63 -7.65
C VAL A 15 -11.97 -17.81 -6.50
N VAL A 16 -12.56 -16.67 -6.16
CA VAL A 16 -12.16 -15.87 -4.98
C VAL A 16 -12.77 -16.38 -3.67
N GLY A 17 -13.53 -17.48 -3.70
CA GLY A 17 -14.10 -18.13 -2.53
C GLY A 17 -15.41 -17.50 -2.04
N GLU A 18 -16.10 -16.70 -2.85
CA GLU A 18 -17.43 -16.21 -2.50
C GLU A 18 -18.46 -17.34 -2.52
N ALA A 19 -19.35 -17.35 -1.53
CA ALA A 19 -20.46 -18.30 -1.49
C ALA A 19 -21.49 -17.97 -2.60
N LEU A 20 -21.65 -18.89 -3.54
CA LEU A 20 -22.69 -18.83 -4.56
C LEU A 20 -24.05 -19.26 -4.01
N SER A 21 -25.12 -18.65 -4.52
CA SER A 21 -26.48 -19.08 -4.20
C SER A 21 -26.81 -20.40 -4.89
N LEU A 22 -27.84 -21.11 -4.42
CA LEU A 22 -28.31 -22.35 -5.07
C LEU A 22 -28.70 -22.11 -6.54
N GLU A 23 -29.32 -20.96 -6.82
CA GLU A 23 -29.72 -20.58 -8.18
C GLU A 23 -28.52 -20.33 -9.09
N ASP A 24 -27.44 -19.74 -8.57
CA ASP A 24 -26.20 -19.53 -9.32
C ASP A 24 -25.51 -20.86 -9.63
N CYS A 25 -25.46 -21.78 -8.67
CA CYS A 25 -24.94 -23.13 -8.88
C CYS A 25 -25.76 -23.91 -9.94
N GLU A 26 -27.09 -23.81 -9.89
CA GLU A 26 -27.97 -24.42 -10.89
C GLU A 26 -27.82 -23.79 -12.29
N PHE A 27 -27.54 -22.49 -12.35
CA PHE A 27 -27.25 -21.79 -13.60
C PHE A 27 -25.91 -22.27 -14.18
N ILE A 28 -24.83 -22.30 -13.38
CA ILE A 28 -23.52 -22.79 -13.81
C ILE A 28 -23.63 -24.21 -14.36
N ALA A 29 -24.26 -25.12 -13.61
CA ALA A 29 -24.40 -26.52 -14.02
C ALA A 29 -25.13 -26.68 -15.36
N ARG A 30 -26.22 -25.93 -15.56
CA ARG A 30 -26.99 -25.96 -16.82
C ARG A 30 -26.22 -25.34 -17.98
N TYR A 31 -25.46 -24.29 -17.71
CA TYR A 31 -24.65 -23.62 -18.72
C TYR A 31 -23.48 -24.50 -19.15
N GLU A 32 -22.80 -25.16 -18.21
CA GLU A 32 -21.74 -26.14 -18.46
C GLU A 32 -22.25 -27.39 -19.19
N GLU A 33 -23.47 -27.88 -18.88
CA GLU A 33 -24.09 -28.99 -19.62
C GLU A 33 -24.32 -28.65 -21.10
N ALA A 34 -24.62 -27.39 -21.40
CA ALA A 34 -24.80 -26.90 -22.76
C ALA A 34 -23.48 -26.59 -23.50
N HIS A 35 -22.36 -26.46 -22.78
CA HIS A 35 -21.04 -26.06 -23.29
C HIS A 35 -19.96 -27.01 -22.74
N PRO A 36 -19.88 -28.25 -23.26
CA PRO A 36 -18.97 -29.28 -22.75
C PRO A 36 -17.48 -28.91 -22.85
N GLU A 37 -17.13 -27.97 -23.73
CA GLU A 37 -15.78 -27.38 -23.81
C GLU A 37 -15.36 -26.66 -22.53
N LEU A 38 -16.30 -26.02 -21.82
CA LEU A 38 -16.04 -25.33 -20.55
C LEU A 38 -15.82 -26.32 -19.41
N VAL A 39 -16.51 -27.46 -19.43
CA VAL A 39 -16.29 -28.57 -18.48
C VAL A 39 -14.89 -29.16 -18.66
N ALA A 40 -14.45 -29.35 -19.90
CA ALA A 40 -13.11 -29.82 -20.21
C ALA A 40 -12.03 -28.83 -19.76
N GLU A 41 -12.27 -27.53 -19.95
CA GLU A 41 -11.39 -26.45 -19.48
C GLU A 41 -11.31 -26.40 -17.95
N ARG A 42 -12.45 -26.45 -17.24
CA ARG A 42 -12.49 -26.50 -15.77
C ARG A 42 -11.72 -27.71 -15.21
N ALA A 43 -11.88 -28.89 -15.82
CA ALA A 43 -11.15 -30.09 -15.41
C ALA A 43 -9.62 -29.99 -15.63
N LEU A 44 -9.16 -29.18 -16.59
CA LEU A 44 -7.74 -28.87 -16.77
C LEU A 44 -7.23 -27.94 -15.67
N TRP A 45 -8.03 -26.94 -15.31
CA TRP A 45 -7.70 -26.00 -14.24
C TRP A 45 -7.62 -26.65 -12.87
N GLU A 46 -8.58 -27.49 -12.52
CA GLU A 46 -8.57 -28.23 -11.25
C GLU A 46 -7.29 -29.09 -11.11
N ARG A 47 -6.88 -29.78 -12.17
CA ARG A 47 -5.61 -30.54 -12.19
C ARG A 47 -4.38 -29.65 -12.06
N ALA A 48 -4.39 -28.46 -12.68
CA ALA A 48 -3.28 -27.52 -12.59
C ALA A 48 -3.13 -26.96 -11.16
N VAL A 49 -4.25 -26.59 -10.51
CA VAL A 49 -4.27 -26.10 -9.12
C VAL A 49 -3.85 -27.20 -8.15
N GLU A 50 -4.32 -28.44 -8.32
CA GLU A 50 -3.90 -29.59 -7.50
C GLU A 50 -2.38 -29.84 -7.60
N HIS A 51 -1.80 -29.72 -8.81
CA HIS A 51 -0.35 -29.84 -8.99
C HIS A 51 0.42 -28.65 -8.41
N LEU A 52 -0.09 -27.43 -8.52
CA LEU A 52 0.57 -26.23 -7.96
C LEU A 52 0.54 -26.24 -6.42
N GLY A 53 -0.54 -26.70 -5.80
CA GLY A 53 -0.65 -26.84 -4.34
C GLY A 53 0.27 -27.93 -3.75
N ALA A 54 0.79 -28.84 -4.58
CA ALA A 54 1.70 -29.91 -4.17
C ALA A 54 3.20 -29.52 -4.28
N LEU A 55 3.53 -28.36 -4.84
CA LEU A 55 4.91 -27.93 -5.09
C LEU A 55 5.33 -26.81 -4.13
N GLU A 56 6.48 -26.98 -3.47
CA GLU A 56 7.18 -25.86 -2.82
C GLU A 56 7.75 -24.88 -3.87
N PRO A 57 7.87 -23.58 -3.55
CA PRO A 57 8.14 -22.54 -4.54
C PRO A 57 9.53 -22.74 -5.14
N THR A 58 9.58 -23.07 -6.44
CA THR A 58 10.83 -23.11 -7.22
C THR A 58 10.70 -22.38 -8.55
N SER A 59 11.86 -21.99 -9.09
CA SER A 59 12.11 -21.02 -10.15
C SER A 59 11.19 -21.05 -11.39
N GLU A 60 11.05 -19.88 -12.02
CA GLU A 60 10.31 -19.59 -13.25
C GLU A 60 10.48 -20.61 -14.39
N GLU A 61 11.67 -21.20 -14.54
CA GLU A 61 11.97 -22.23 -15.56
C GLU A 61 11.16 -23.53 -15.35
N HIS A 62 10.81 -23.84 -14.10
CA HIS A 62 10.03 -25.02 -13.74
C HIS A 62 8.53 -24.83 -14.07
N LEU A 63 8.01 -23.61 -13.85
CA LEU A 63 6.64 -23.23 -14.21
C LEU A 63 6.44 -23.28 -15.73
N ALA A 64 7.41 -22.80 -16.50
CA ALA A 64 7.39 -22.89 -17.96
C ALA A 64 7.41 -24.35 -18.45
N GLY A 65 8.21 -25.22 -17.82
CA GLY A 65 8.25 -26.65 -18.12
C GLY A 65 6.93 -27.38 -17.81
N LEU A 66 6.24 -26.99 -16.73
CA LEU A 66 4.93 -27.54 -16.36
C LEU A 66 3.84 -27.16 -17.36
N GLY A 67 3.80 -25.88 -17.77
CA GLY A 67 2.86 -25.39 -18.78
C GLY A 67 2.99 -26.16 -20.10
N ALA A 68 4.22 -26.48 -20.52
CA ALA A 68 4.47 -27.27 -21.71
C ALA A 68 3.97 -28.73 -21.60
N GLN A 69 4.08 -29.36 -20.42
CA GLN A 69 3.60 -30.72 -20.18
C GLN A 69 2.07 -30.83 -20.19
N ILE A 70 1.39 -29.86 -19.57
CA ILE A 70 -0.09 -29.80 -19.56
C ILE A 70 -0.62 -29.61 -20.99
N LEU A 71 -0.01 -28.69 -21.76
CA LEU A 71 -0.34 -28.49 -23.18
C LEU A 71 -0.07 -29.73 -24.04
N ALA A 72 0.98 -30.51 -23.73
CA ALA A 72 1.29 -31.73 -24.46
C ALA A 72 0.30 -32.87 -24.16
N ALA A 73 -0.14 -33.02 -22.90
CA ALA A 73 -1.15 -34.01 -22.51
C ALA A 73 -2.48 -33.77 -23.23
N HIS A 74 -2.92 -32.50 -23.31
CA HIS A 74 -4.15 -32.13 -24.01
C HIS A 74 -4.09 -32.43 -25.52
N ARG A 75 -2.94 -32.21 -26.17
CA ARG A 75 -2.74 -32.55 -27.59
C ARG A 75 -2.61 -34.06 -27.84
N GLY A 76 -2.37 -34.85 -26.80
CA GLY A 76 -2.21 -36.30 -26.87
C GLY A 76 -3.54 -37.06 -26.85
N GLU A 77 -4.55 -36.53 -26.16
CA GLU A 77 -5.90 -37.13 -26.09
C GLU A 77 -6.67 -37.03 -27.42
N ASP A 78 -6.33 -36.05 -28.27
CA ASP A 78 -6.95 -35.85 -29.59
C ASP A 78 -6.43 -36.81 -30.68
N ARG A 79 -5.62 -37.82 -30.32
CA ARG A 79 -4.94 -38.74 -31.25
C ARG A 79 -5.21 -40.24 -31.08
N GLY A 80 -6.36 -40.64 -30.55
CA GLY A 80 -6.88 -42.01 -30.74
C GLY A 80 -8.40 -41.97 -30.84
N GLU A 81 -9.08 -42.56 -31.83
CA GLU A 81 -8.87 -43.82 -32.54
C GLU A 81 -9.16 -43.62 -34.04
N ASP A 82 -8.17 -43.84 -34.92
CA ASP A 82 -8.48 -44.27 -36.28
C ASP A 82 -7.91 -45.68 -36.46
N ARG A 83 -8.79 -46.66 -36.22
CA ARG A 83 -8.52 -48.09 -36.45
C ARG A 83 -8.39 -48.27 -37.96
N GLY A 84 -7.21 -48.72 -38.36
CA GLY A 84 -6.87 -48.94 -39.76
C GLY A 84 -7.85 -49.85 -40.51
N GLU A 85 -8.03 -49.53 -41.78
CA GLU A 85 -8.38 -50.49 -42.81
C GLU A 85 -7.24 -50.60 -43.83
N ASP A 86 -6.81 -51.84 -44.01
CA ASP A 86 -5.89 -52.31 -45.03
C ASP A 86 -6.29 -51.84 -46.43
N ARG A 87 -5.31 -51.35 -47.21
CA ARG A 87 -5.32 -51.63 -48.65
C ARG A 87 -3.91 -51.72 -49.25
N VAL A 88 -3.65 -52.92 -49.73
CA VAL A 88 -2.57 -53.32 -50.64
C VAL A 88 -2.85 -52.79 -52.05
N GLU A 89 -1.82 -52.28 -52.73
CA GLU A 89 -1.45 -52.49 -54.16
C GLU A 89 -0.31 -51.51 -54.52
N GLU A 90 0.95 -51.97 -54.68
CA GLU A 90 1.60 -52.43 -55.92
C GLU A 90 1.85 -51.33 -56.98
N GLY A 91 3.13 -51.14 -57.36
CA GLY A 91 3.51 -50.57 -58.66
C GLY A 91 4.63 -49.53 -58.66
N ALA A 92 5.88 -49.98 -58.81
CA ALA A 92 7.04 -49.18 -59.26
C ALA A 92 7.21 -49.31 -60.80
N PRO A 93 8.28 -48.83 -61.47
CA PRO A 93 9.16 -47.64 -61.29
C PRO A 93 9.39 -46.86 -62.62
N THR A 94 10.27 -45.85 -62.55
CA THR A 94 11.14 -45.18 -63.59
C THR A 94 10.97 -43.66 -63.49
N GLY A 95 11.98 -42.79 -63.41
CA GLY A 95 13.37 -42.81 -63.86
C GLY A 95 13.54 -41.64 -64.84
N GLY A 96 14.30 -40.59 -64.50
CA GLY A 96 14.61 -39.52 -65.45
C GLY A 96 14.97 -38.17 -64.83
N ALA A 97 16.21 -37.74 -65.06
CA ALA A 97 16.78 -36.48 -64.64
C ALA A 97 16.50 -35.33 -65.63
N ALA A 98 16.76 -34.11 -65.16
CA ALA A 98 17.24 -32.91 -65.87
C ALA A 98 16.27 -31.72 -66.07
N GLU A 99 16.84 -30.57 -65.70
CA GLU A 99 16.68 -29.20 -66.23
C GLU A 99 15.47 -28.33 -65.87
N ALA A 100 15.81 -27.19 -65.24
CA ALA A 100 15.02 -25.97 -65.13
C ALA A 100 14.83 -25.31 -66.53
N PRO A 101 13.79 -24.45 -66.74
CA PRO A 101 13.89 -23.06 -66.26
C PRO A 101 12.56 -22.34 -65.91
N ALA A 102 12.73 -21.24 -65.18
CA ALA A 102 12.03 -19.95 -65.27
C ALA A 102 10.49 -19.84 -65.17
N SER A 103 10.09 -19.17 -64.08
CA SER A 103 9.04 -18.13 -63.98
C SER A 103 7.63 -18.43 -64.48
N ALA A 104 6.71 -18.60 -63.53
CA ALA A 104 5.32 -18.16 -63.68
C ALA A 104 4.71 -17.83 -62.30
N SER A 105 4.23 -16.60 -62.20
CA SER A 105 3.46 -16.05 -61.10
C SER A 105 2.14 -16.81 -60.94
N ALA A 106 1.85 -17.33 -59.75
CA ALA A 106 0.53 -17.80 -59.37
C ALA A 106 0.22 -17.35 -57.94
N SER A 107 -0.79 -16.48 -57.88
CA SER A 107 -1.48 -15.99 -56.70
C SER A 107 -2.00 -17.14 -55.83
N ALA A 108 -1.51 -17.20 -54.59
CA ALA A 108 -2.06 -18.04 -53.53
C ALA A 108 -3.29 -17.34 -52.94
N SER A 109 -4.45 -17.97 -53.12
CA SER A 109 -5.63 -17.77 -52.29
C SER A 109 -5.59 -18.79 -51.17
N SER A 110 -5.10 -18.38 -50.00
CA SER A 110 -5.25 -19.14 -48.75
C SER A 110 -6.53 -18.68 -48.06
N GLU A 111 -7.55 -19.54 -48.12
CA GLU A 111 -8.65 -19.52 -47.16
C GLU A 111 -8.07 -19.83 -45.77
N GLU A 112 -7.97 -18.80 -44.93
CA GLU A 112 -7.74 -18.96 -43.49
C GLU A 112 -9.03 -19.47 -42.86
N ALA A 113 -9.10 -20.79 -42.67
CA ALA A 113 -10.05 -21.39 -41.74
C ALA A 113 -9.66 -20.99 -40.31
N SER A 114 -10.55 -20.22 -39.69
CA SER A 114 -10.62 -19.88 -38.28
C SER A 114 -10.27 -21.07 -37.37
N GLY A 115 -9.21 -20.92 -36.57
CA GLY A 115 -8.89 -21.75 -35.42
C GLY A 115 -8.49 -20.86 -34.25
N SER A 116 -9.48 -20.25 -33.58
CA SER A 116 -9.28 -19.32 -32.44
C SER A 116 -9.10 -20.00 -31.09
N SER A 117 -9.22 -21.33 -30.98
CA SER A 117 -9.22 -22.06 -29.70
C SER A 117 -7.83 -22.24 -29.08
N GLY A 118 -6.75 -22.18 -29.87
CA GLY A 118 -5.39 -22.45 -29.36
C GLY A 118 -4.72 -21.32 -28.56
N ARG A 119 -5.24 -20.08 -28.64
CA ARG A 119 -4.61 -18.89 -27.99
C ARG A 119 -5.13 -18.62 -26.58
N TRP A 120 -6.29 -19.17 -26.21
CA TRP A 120 -6.89 -18.97 -24.89
C TRP A 120 -6.27 -19.87 -23.83
N VAL A 121 -5.92 -21.11 -24.16
CA VAL A 121 -5.32 -22.09 -23.22
C VAL A 121 -3.97 -21.62 -22.64
N ALA A 122 -3.18 -20.87 -23.41
CA ALA A 122 -1.88 -20.36 -22.94
C ALA A 122 -2.01 -19.10 -22.05
N ALA A 123 -3.03 -18.27 -22.27
CA ALA A 123 -3.31 -17.10 -21.44
C ALA A 123 -4.04 -17.48 -20.14
N ALA A 124 -4.85 -18.53 -20.21
CA ALA A 124 -5.43 -19.23 -19.06
C ALA A 124 -4.31 -19.72 -18.14
N LEU A 125 -3.44 -20.65 -18.56
CA LEU A 125 -2.44 -21.30 -17.69
C LEU A 125 -1.54 -20.35 -16.84
N VAL A 126 -1.30 -19.11 -17.26
CA VAL A 126 -0.53 -18.11 -16.51
C VAL A 126 -1.35 -17.45 -15.38
N SER A 127 -2.67 -17.31 -15.56
CA SER A 127 -3.57 -16.66 -14.60
C SER A 127 -3.86 -17.50 -13.34
N ALA A 128 -3.99 -18.84 -13.43
CA ALA A 128 -4.20 -19.63 -12.20
C ALA A 128 -2.94 -19.91 -11.40
N ALA A 129 -1.74 -19.80 -11.99
CA ALA A 129 -0.50 -19.81 -11.21
C ALA A 129 -0.44 -18.59 -10.25
N ALA A 130 -0.98 -17.44 -10.66
CA ALA A 130 -1.11 -16.26 -9.82
C ALA A 130 -2.22 -16.41 -8.76
N ALA A 131 -3.36 -17.03 -9.11
CA ALA A 131 -4.45 -17.26 -8.16
C ALA A 131 -4.10 -18.28 -7.05
N ALA A 132 -3.37 -19.35 -7.39
CA ALA A 132 -2.90 -20.34 -6.41
C ALA A 132 -1.86 -19.77 -5.43
N ALA A 133 -1.01 -18.84 -5.88
CA ALA A 133 -0.07 -18.12 -5.03
C ALA A 133 -0.78 -17.15 -4.06
N LEU A 134 -1.88 -16.52 -4.49
CA LEU A 134 -2.72 -15.66 -3.65
C LEU A 134 -3.52 -16.45 -2.60
N TRP A 135 -4.00 -17.64 -2.93
CA TRP A 135 -4.76 -18.49 -2.00
C TRP A 135 -3.93 -19.00 -0.81
N TRP A 136 -2.64 -19.32 -1.03
CA TRP A 136 -1.75 -19.76 0.06
C TRP A 136 -1.41 -18.64 1.06
N ILE A 137 -1.46 -17.38 0.63
CA ILE A 137 -1.24 -16.21 1.49
C ILE A 137 -2.47 -15.91 2.37
N VAL A 138 -3.69 -16.21 1.88
CA VAL A 138 -4.95 -15.91 2.60
C VAL A 138 -5.41 -17.04 3.53
N ALA A 139 -5.08 -18.30 3.25
CA ALA A 139 -5.63 -19.46 3.97
C ALA A 139 -4.90 -19.87 5.27
N SER A 140 -3.98 -19.04 5.80
CA SER A 140 -3.34 -19.31 7.09
C SER A 140 -4.32 -19.05 8.25
N PRO A 141 -4.65 -20.03 9.12
CA PRO A 141 -5.72 -19.87 10.09
C PRO A 141 -5.28 -19.02 11.30
N SER A 142 -5.70 -17.77 11.36
CA SER A 142 -5.77 -17.01 12.61
C SER A 142 -7.00 -17.45 13.39
N GLY A 143 -6.78 -18.21 14.47
CA GLY A 143 -7.83 -18.66 15.37
C GLY A 143 -8.48 -17.50 16.12
N VAL A 144 -9.80 -17.34 15.93
CA VAL A 144 -10.64 -16.44 16.73
C VAL A 144 -11.50 -17.31 17.64
N ALA A 145 -11.21 -17.25 18.93
CA ALA A 145 -12.05 -17.79 19.99
C ALA A 145 -13.32 -16.92 20.12
N GLY A 146 -14.46 -17.58 20.23
CA GLY A 146 -15.78 -16.95 20.21
C GLY A 146 -16.15 -16.21 21.50
N GLU A 147 -17.01 -15.22 21.33
CA GLU A 147 -17.74 -14.55 22.41
C GLU A 147 -19.24 -14.71 22.13
N ASP A 148 -19.91 -15.37 23.06
CA ASP A 148 -21.36 -15.63 23.10
C ASP A 148 -22.12 -14.34 23.41
N ASP A 149 -23.00 -13.90 22.51
CA ASP A 149 -23.98 -12.86 22.79
C ASP A 149 -25.39 -13.46 22.92
N ALA A 150 -25.89 -13.48 24.16
CA ALA A 150 -27.22 -13.91 24.52
C ALA A 150 -28.22 -12.74 24.40
N LEU A 151 -29.02 -12.73 23.33
CA LEU A 151 -30.20 -11.87 23.19
C LEU A 151 -31.46 -12.57 23.75
N ALA A 152 -31.97 -12.05 24.86
CA ALA A 152 -33.40 -12.07 25.21
C ALA A 152 -33.89 -10.62 25.03
N GLY A 153 -34.98 -10.28 24.34
CA GLY A 153 -36.29 -10.93 24.25
C GLY A 153 -37.26 -10.20 25.19
N GLY A 154 -38.27 -9.50 24.64
CA GLY A 154 -39.49 -9.17 25.40
C GLY A 154 -40.01 -7.74 25.37
N ASP A 155 -40.66 -7.39 24.25
CA ASP A 155 -42.03 -6.87 24.09
C ASP A 155 -42.83 -6.20 25.25
N ALA A 156 -43.57 -5.16 24.82
CA ALA A 156 -44.89 -4.65 25.21
C ALA A 156 -45.24 -4.19 26.66
N GLY A 157 -45.85 -2.99 26.71
CA GLY A 157 -47.13 -2.81 27.43
C GLY A 157 -47.21 -1.61 28.38
N GLY A 158 -47.92 -0.56 27.97
CA GLY A 158 -48.28 0.55 28.83
C GLY A 158 -49.39 0.22 29.85
N ARG A 159 -49.38 0.93 30.98
CA ARG A 159 -50.59 1.28 31.75
C ARG A 159 -50.29 2.34 32.82
N THR A 160 -51.10 3.39 32.81
CA THR A 160 -51.31 4.31 33.92
C THR A 160 -52.02 3.62 35.08
N VAL A 161 -51.78 4.03 36.33
CA VAL A 161 -52.77 4.22 37.44
C VAL A 161 -52.07 4.38 38.82
N THR A 162 -52.42 5.51 39.46
CA THR A 162 -52.50 5.89 40.89
C THR A 162 -51.40 5.61 41.91
N ASP A 163 -50.84 6.72 42.41
CA ASP A 163 -50.85 7.18 43.80
C ASP A 163 -51.21 6.14 44.89
N THR A 164 -50.21 5.73 45.68
CA THR A 164 -50.38 5.47 47.11
C THR A 164 -49.01 5.61 47.79
N SER A 165 -48.86 6.61 48.67
CA SER A 165 -47.77 6.66 49.64
C SER A 165 -47.99 5.64 50.76
N PRO A 166 -46.96 4.85 51.13
CA PRO A 166 -46.78 4.50 52.54
C PRO A 166 -45.30 4.54 53.00
N GLN A 167 -45.10 5.28 54.09
CA GLN A 167 -44.07 5.20 55.14
C GLN A 167 -42.58 4.91 54.82
N PRO A 168 -41.65 5.63 55.48
CA PRO A 168 -40.22 5.48 55.28
C PRO A 168 -39.71 4.15 55.84
N ARG A 169 -39.25 3.26 54.95
CA ARG A 169 -38.35 2.16 55.32
C ARG A 169 -36.95 2.73 55.58
N PRO A 170 -36.20 2.23 56.58
CA PRO A 170 -34.82 2.62 56.77
C PRO A 170 -34.03 2.28 55.51
N ALA A 171 -33.29 3.27 55.00
CA ALA A 171 -32.48 3.15 53.81
C ALA A 171 -31.55 1.93 53.95
N PRO A 172 -31.48 1.02 52.94
CA PRO A 172 -30.36 0.11 52.87
C PRO A 172 -29.12 0.98 52.80
N SER A 173 -28.19 0.79 53.73
CA SER A 173 -26.83 1.31 53.58
C SER A 173 -26.26 0.65 52.34
N SER A 174 -26.43 1.31 51.20
CA SER A 174 -25.68 1.08 49.99
C SER A 174 -24.23 1.39 50.32
N GLY A 175 -23.57 0.40 50.92
CA GLY A 175 -22.12 0.24 50.90
C GLY A 175 -21.72 -0.05 49.46
N ASP A 176 -21.96 0.92 48.58
CA ASP A 176 -21.41 0.98 47.25
C ASP A 176 -19.99 1.48 47.45
N THR A 177 -19.14 0.61 48.02
CA THR A 177 -17.70 0.75 47.96
C THR A 177 -17.35 0.52 46.49
N ARG A 178 -17.63 1.52 45.64
CA ARG A 178 -17.07 1.58 44.29
C ARG A 178 -15.58 1.41 44.49
N ALA A 179 -15.08 0.23 44.11
CA ALA A 179 -13.67 -0.08 44.14
C ALA A 179 -12.99 1.09 43.42
N GLN A 180 -12.24 1.90 44.18
CA GLN A 180 -11.45 2.95 43.56
C GLN A 180 -10.56 2.24 42.54
N PRO A 181 -10.58 2.67 41.26
CA PRO A 181 -9.75 2.04 40.24
C PRO A 181 -8.32 2.06 40.76
N VAL A 182 -7.74 0.87 40.92
CA VAL A 182 -6.35 0.73 41.36
C VAL A 182 -5.52 1.51 40.34
N PRO A 183 -4.69 2.48 40.78
CA PRO A 183 -3.88 3.25 39.86
C PRO A 183 -2.96 2.29 39.12
N THR A 184 -3.17 2.13 37.81
CA THR A 184 -2.25 1.41 36.94
C THR A 184 -0.92 2.14 36.95
N THR A 185 0.11 1.47 37.45
CA THR A 185 1.49 1.94 37.33
C THR A 185 1.86 2.00 35.85
N ILE A 186 2.37 3.16 35.41
CA ILE A 186 2.95 3.29 34.07
C ILE A 186 4.47 3.29 34.20
N ASP A 187 5.15 2.75 33.20
CA ASP A 187 6.59 2.96 33.07
C ASP A 187 6.86 4.44 32.78
N THR A 188 7.82 5.03 33.49
CA THR A 188 8.27 6.41 33.28
C THR A 188 9.63 6.48 32.60
N GLU A 189 10.35 5.35 32.55
CA GLU A 189 11.63 5.22 31.89
C GLU A 189 11.42 4.78 30.44
N ALA A 190 12.02 5.48 29.49
CA ALA A 190 12.02 5.08 28.09
C ALA A 190 13.30 4.31 27.78
N ARG A 191 13.27 3.32 26.91
CA ARG A 191 14.49 2.65 26.42
C ARG A 191 14.81 3.07 25.01
N VAL A 192 16.08 3.34 24.73
CA VAL A 192 16.55 3.61 23.36
C VAL A 192 16.54 2.30 22.57
N ALA A 193 15.73 2.22 21.52
CA ALA A 193 15.58 1.03 20.68
C ALA A 193 16.28 1.16 19.32
N LEU A 194 16.44 2.38 18.81
CA LEU A 194 17.14 2.68 17.57
C LEU A 194 17.83 4.03 17.67
N LEU A 195 19.03 4.11 17.10
CA LEU A 195 19.74 5.34 16.75
C LEU A 195 20.35 5.15 15.36
N ALA A 196 20.13 6.07 14.43
CA ALA A 196 20.66 6.00 13.07
C ALA A 196 21.07 7.37 12.55
N GLY A 197 22.19 7.45 11.83
CA GLY A 197 22.62 8.65 11.11
C GLY A 197 23.06 9.80 12.01
N LEU A 198 23.44 9.51 13.26
CA LEU A 198 23.87 10.56 14.19
C LEU A 198 25.25 11.09 13.80
N GLU A 199 25.36 12.41 13.61
CA GLU A 199 26.64 13.08 13.35
C GLU A 199 27.52 13.15 14.60
N ARG A 200 26.90 13.12 15.78
CA ARG A 200 27.56 13.13 17.09
C ARG A 200 27.15 11.90 17.85
N GLU A 201 28.13 11.28 18.51
CA GLU A 201 27.85 10.24 19.47
C GLU A 201 26.93 10.82 20.57
N PRO A 202 25.84 10.12 20.93
CA PRO A 202 24.94 10.60 21.96
C PRO A 202 25.69 10.78 23.29
N ASP A 203 25.24 11.72 24.11
CA ASP A 203 25.83 11.95 25.44
C ASP A 203 25.91 10.65 26.25
N GLN A 204 26.94 10.53 27.10
CA GLN A 204 27.18 9.34 27.92
C GLN A 204 25.91 8.96 28.69
N GLY A 205 25.31 7.82 28.33
CA GLY A 205 24.10 7.29 28.96
C GLY A 205 22.87 7.20 28.04
N ALA A 206 22.93 7.70 26.81
CA ALA A 206 21.84 7.58 25.84
C ALA A 206 22.13 6.57 24.70
N GLY A 207 22.96 5.56 24.98
CA GLY A 207 23.28 4.48 24.04
C GLY A 207 22.12 3.49 23.84
N LEU A 208 22.30 2.55 22.91
CA LEU A 208 21.29 1.53 22.62
C LEU A 208 20.93 0.71 23.87
N GLY A 209 19.64 0.53 24.11
CA GLY A 209 19.10 -0.18 25.27
C GLY A 209 19.18 0.59 26.59
N ALA A 210 19.80 1.78 26.60
CA ALA A 210 19.88 2.59 27.79
C ALA A 210 18.50 3.09 28.22
N GLY A 211 18.30 3.09 29.53
CA GLY A 211 17.15 3.66 30.20
C GLY A 211 17.27 5.17 30.31
N LEU A 212 16.31 5.89 29.75
CA LEU A 212 16.16 7.33 29.84
C LEU A 212 15.09 7.64 30.89
N SER A 213 15.51 8.22 32.00
CA SER A 213 14.59 8.72 33.02
C SER A 213 14.12 10.14 32.70
N PRO A 214 13.01 10.62 33.30
CA PRO A 214 12.61 12.02 33.20
C PRO A 214 13.76 12.98 33.54
N GLY A 215 13.98 13.96 32.67
CA GLY A 215 15.11 14.89 32.69
C GLY A 215 16.21 14.55 31.68
N ALA A 216 16.24 13.33 31.14
CA ALA A 216 17.13 12.97 30.04
C ALA A 216 16.73 13.66 28.74
N ALA A 217 17.72 14.02 27.93
CA ALA A 217 17.55 14.62 26.61
C ALA A 217 18.30 13.79 25.55
N LEU A 218 17.81 13.81 24.32
CA LEU A 218 18.37 13.14 23.17
C LEU A 218 18.37 14.12 21.99
N ASP A 219 19.54 14.36 21.44
CA ASP A 219 19.74 15.19 20.23
C ASP A 219 19.94 14.27 19.03
N LEU A 220 18.99 14.28 18.11
CA LEU A 220 18.97 13.48 16.88
C LEU A 220 19.23 14.35 15.65
N ALA A 221 19.96 15.45 15.79
CA ALA A 221 20.35 16.29 14.66
C ALA A 221 20.99 15.46 13.53
N GLY A 222 20.39 15.54 12.33
CA GLY A 222 20.83 14.81 11.14
C GLY A 222 20.48 13.32 11.10
N GLY A 223 19.87 12.76 12.15
CA GLY A 223 19.60 11.33 12.29
C GLY A 223 18.18 10.99 12.69
N ARG A 224 17.99 9.74 13.08
CA ARG A 224 16.73 9.16 13.56
C ARG A 224 16.96 8.39 14.84
N GLY A 225 15.92 8.26 15.65
CA GLY A 225 15.95 7.41 16.83
C GLY A 225 14.57 7.00 17.29
N CYS A 226 14.46 5.86 17.97
CA CYS A 226 13.21 5.38 18.56
C CYS A 226 13.37 5.08 20.05
N LEU A 227 12.40 5.54 20.83
CA LEU A 227 12.26 5.30 22.27
C LEU A 227 11.06 4.39 22.53
N VAL A 228 11.19 3.42 23.43
CA VAL A 228 10.14 2.44 23.75
C VAL A 228 9.86 2.41 25.25
N TRP A 229 8.59 2.46 25.62
CA TRP A 229 8.07 2.11 26.94
C TRP A 229 7.28 0.81 26.82
N THR A 230 7.28 -0.03 27.85
CA THR A 230 6.66 -1.36 27.78
C THR A 230 5.28 -1.47 28.46
N GLU A 231 4.91 -0.57 29.38
CA GLU A 231 3.68 -0.73 30.17
C GLU A 231 2.92 0.59 30.43
N PRO A 232 1.85 0.92 29.68
CA PRO A 232 1.48 0.34 28.39
C PRO A 232 2.53 0.62 27.31
N THR A 233 2.47 -0.07 26.17
CA THR A 233 3.45 0.14 25.11
C THR A 233 3.30 1.53 24.49
N ALA A 234 4.42 2.23 24.40
CA ALA A 234 4.52 3.48 23.65
C ALA A 234 5.82 3.47 22.88
N VAL A 235 5.76 3.76 21.59
CA VAL A 235 6.94 3.87 20.73
C VAL A 235 6.98 5.26 20.14
N ILE A 236 8.08 5.98 20.38
CA ILE A 236 8.30 7.31 19.86
C ILE A 236 9.48 7.25 18.91
N CYS A 237 9.23 7.38 17.62
CA CYS A 237 10.29 7.51 16.62
C CYS A 237 10.42 8.97 16.20
N ALA A 238 11.65 9.44 16.05
CA ALA A 238 11.96 10.83 15.85
C ALA A 238 13.00 10.99 14.74
N GLU A 239 12.94 12.09 14.00
CA GLU A 239 13.84 12.42 12.91
C GLU A 239 14.28 13.88 13.01
N GLY A 240 15.60 14.12 12.98
CA GLY A 240 16.18 15.46 13.07
C GLY A 240 15.78 16.20 14.35
N ALA A 241 15.41 15.47 15.40
CA ALA A 241 14.68 16.02 16.53
C ALA A 241 15.54 16.22 17.78
N GLN A 242 15.18 17.23 18.56
CA GLN A 242 15.70 17.42 19.92
C GLN A 242 14.56 17.10 20.89
N VAL A 243 14.71 16.01 21.64
CA VAL A 243 13.66 15.53 22.55
C VAL A 243 14.17 15.41 23.98
N ALA A 244 13.30 15.69 24.94
CA ALA A 244 13.60 15.50 26.35
C ALA A 244 12.43 14.84 27.07
N LEU A 245 12.71 13.88 27.95
CA LEU A 245 11.69 13.30 28.82
C LEU A 245 11.38 14.28 29.95
N VAL A 246 10.11 14.59 30.15
CA VAL A 246 9.66 15.51 31.19
C VAL A 246 8.89 14.74 32.25
N PRO A 247 9.06 15.04 33.55
CA PRO A 247 8.23 14.45 34.58
C PRO A 247 6.73 14.73 34.32
N GLY A 248 5.92 13.67 34.34
CA GLY A 248 4.46 13.75 34.32
C GLY A 248 3.94 14.59 35.49
N GLN A 249 2.84 15.32 35.31
CA GLN A 249 2.18 16.00 36.43
C GLN A 249 1.38 15.01 37.26
N ASP A 250 0.82 14.00 36.60
CA ASP A 250 0.04 12.93 37.20
C ASP A 250 0.80 11.57 37.12
N PRO A 251 0.56 10.63 38.06
CA PRO A 251 1.21 9.32 38.06
C PRO A 251 0.96 8.45 36.82
N GLY A 252 -0.07 8.76 36.02
CA GLY A 252 -0.44 8.08 34.78
C GLY A 252 -0.02 8.84 33.51
N GLU A 253 0.75 9.92 33.64
CA GLU A 253 1.13 10.77 32.52
C GLU A 253 2.60 10.57 32.11
N ARG A 254 2.82 10.33 30.83
CA ARG A 254 4.14 10.44 30.19
C ARG A 254 4.22 11.73 29.40
N ARG A 255 5.34 12.46 29.53
CA ARG A 255 5.56 13.72 28.82
C ARG A 255 6.88 13.68 28.08
N LEU A 256 6.84 14.09 26.82
CA LEU A 256 7.99 14.27 25.95
C LEU A 256 7.99 15.73 25.52
N ARG A 257 9.07 16.47 25.77
CA ARG A 257 9.29 17.79 25.17
C ARG A 257 10.01 17.64 23.84
N LEU A 258 9.50 18.31 22.83
CA LEU A 258 10.06 18.47 21.50
C LEU A 258 10.54 19.91 21.36
N ASP A 259 11.87 20.07 21.27
CA ASP A 259 12.53 21.37 21.12
C ASP A 259 12.78 21.71 19.63
N GLY A 260 12.69 20.73 18.73
CA GLY A 260 12.70 20.88 17.27
C GLY A 260 12.62 19.53 16.54
N GLY A 261 12.30 19.52 15.25
CA GLY A 261 12.27 18.33 14.38
C GLY A 261 10.91 17.62 14.33
N LEU A 262 10.91 16.34 14.00
CA LEU A 262 9.69 15.52 13.85
C LEU A 262 9.68 14.36 14.84
N VAL A 263 8.54 14.13 15.51
CA VAL A 263 8.27 12.93 16.29
C VAL A 263 6.98 12.26 15.83
N VAL A 264 6.99 10.93 15.78
CA VAL A 264 5.81 10.08 15.61
C VAL A 264 5.66 9.23 16.86
N ALA A 265 4.49 9.33 17.47
CA ALA A 265 4.11 8.56 18.63
C ALA A 265 3.12 7.47 18.22
N ALA A 266 3.49 6.20 18.41
CA ALA A 266 2.64 5.05 18.19
C ALA A 266 2.37 4.36 19.54
N LEU A 267 1.13 4.44 20.01
CA LEU A 267 0.75 4.05 21.36
C LEU A 267 -0.25 2.87 21.33
N ASP A 268 -0.19 2.04 22.37
CA ASP A 268 -1.33 1.19 22.72
C ASP A 268 -2.51 2.04 23.22
N PRO A 269 -3.74 1.47 23.21
CA PRO A 269 -4.88 2.09 23.85
C PRO A 269 -4.56 2.46 25.31
N LEU A 270 -4.71 3.74 25.65
CA LEU A 270 -4.44 4.24 27.00
C LEU A 270 -5.64 3.95 27.91
N GLY A 271 -5.36 3.40 29.09
CA GLY A 271 -6.37 3.15 30.11
C GLY A 271 -6.89 4.44 30.78
N PRO A 272 -7.96 4.36 31.58
CA PRO A 272 -8.50 5.52 32.29
C PRO A 272 -7.44 6.22 33.17
N GLY A 273 -7.28 7.53 32.99
CA GLY A 273 -6.31 8.35 33.72
C GLY A 273 -4.88 8.27 33.19
N GLN A 274 -4.62 7.43 32.17
CA GLN A 274 -3.35 7.43 31.46
C GLN A 274 -3.34 8.50 30.37
N ARG A 275 -2.19 9.16 30.18
CA ARG A 275 -1.99 10.16 29.12
C ARG A 275 -0.57 10.08 28.58
N PHE A 276 -0.43 10.37 27.31
CA PHE A 276 0.86 10.64 26.68
C PHE A 276 0.82 12.02 26.05
N THR A 277 1.72 12.91 26.43
CA THR A 277 1.73 14.30 25.98
C THR A 277 3.05 14.64 25.31
N VAL A 278 2.99 15.19 24.09
CA VAL A 278 4.12 15.83 23.41
C VAL A 278 4.00 17.34 23.61
N GLU A 279 5.00 17.94 24.22
CA GLU A 279 5.09 19.37 24.51
C GLU A 279 6.03 20.07 23.53
N THR A 280 5.62 21.24 23.07
CA THR A 280 6.46 22.15 22.29
C THR A 280 6.48 23.52 22.96
N VAL A 281 7.29 24.44 22.45
CA VAL A 281 7.27 25.84 22.88
C VAL A 281 5.95 26.55 22.56
N LEU A 282 5.10 25.99 21.70
CA LEU A 282 3.85 26.60 21.23
C LEU A 282 2.59 25.99 21.86
N GLY A 283 2.72 24.87 22.57
CA GLY A 283 1.58 24.16 23.15
C GLY A 283 1.88 22.69 23.40
N SER A 284 0.84 21.88 23.60
CA SER A 284 0.96 20.45 23.83
C SER A 284 -0.07 19.66 23.02
N VAL A 285 0.30 18.45 22.62
CA VAL A 285 -0.55 17.45 21.96
C VAL A 285 -0.66 16.24 22.88
N SER A 286 -1.84 15.98 23.41
CA SER A 286 -2.10 14.87 24.32
C SER A 286 -2.90 13.77 23.63
N ALA A 287 -2.36 12.56 23.62
CA ALA A 287 -2.98 11.39 23.03
C ALA A 287 -4.12 10.84 23.89
N VAL A 288 -5.11 10.25 23.21
CA VAL A 288 -6.16 9.42 23.83
C VAL A 288 -6.09 8.01 23.22
N GLY A 289 -4.92 7.37 23.28
CA GLY A 289 -4.66 6.00 22.76
C GLY A 289 -4.57 5.93 21.24
N THR A 290 -3.47 6.41 20.66
CA THR A 290 -3.41 6.78 19.23
C THR A 290 -2.04 6.70 18.59
N VAL A 291 -2.02 6.77 17.25
CA VAL A 291 -0.83 7.08 16.46
C VAL A 291 -0.95 8.52 15.94
N PHE A 292 0.02 9.37 16.28
CA PHE A 292 0.04 10.77 15.87
C PHE A 292 1.47 11.28 15.71
N ALA A 293 1.63 12.38 14.99
CA ALA A 293 2.90 13.03 14.77
C ALA A 293 2.86 14.49 15.22
N VAL A 294 4.00 15.00 15.66
CA VAL A 294 4.22 16.42 15.96
C VAL A 294 5.52 16.86 15.29
N GLU A 295 5.42 17.86 14.43
CA GLU A 295 6.56 18.54 13.81
C GLU A 295 6.71 19.92 14.44
N LEU A 296 7.94 20.30 14.79
CA LEU A 296 8.29 21.66 15.23
C LEU A 296 9.42 22.19 14.36
N ASP A 297 9.12 23.23 13.58
CA ASP A 297 10.05 23.86 12.65
C ASP A 297 9.88 25.39 12.63
N GLU A 298 10.97 26.15 12.68
CA GLU A 298 11.02 27.62 12.59
C GLU A 298 9.89 28.37 13.35
N GLY A 299 9.52 27.90 14.55
CA GLY A 299 8.47 28.52 15.36
C GLY A 299 7.04 28.19 14.94
N ARG A 300 6.85 27.14 14.13
CA ARG A 300 5.57 26.51 13.81
C ARG A 300 5.55 25.10 14.36
N ALA A 301 4.46 24.71 14.99
CA ALA A 301 4.25 23.32 15.39
C ALA A 301 3.00 22.78 14.71
N ARG A 302 3.12 21.61 14.08
CA ARG A 302 2.03 20.92 13.39
C ARG A 302 1.79 19.58 14.07
N ALA A 303 0.52 19.25 14.27
CA ALA A 303 0.08 17.94 14.72
C ALA A 303 -0.67 17.24 13.58
N LEU A 304 -0.39 15.96 13.35
CA LEU A 304 -1.08 15.10 12.40
C LEU A 304 -1.53 13.84 13.13
N VAL A 305 -2.80 13.43 12.98
CA VAL A 305 -3.31 12.21 13.61
C VAL A 305 -3.49 11.14 12.56
N LEU A 306 -2.81 10.00 12.74
CA LEU A 306 -2.93 8.84 11.87
C LEU A 306 -4.05 7.91 12.35
N GLU A 307 -4.11 7.67 13.67
CA GLU A 307 -5.12 6.80 14.30
C GLU A 307 -5.77 7.49 15.50
N GLY A 308 -7.08 7.31 15.69
CA GLY A 308 -7.87 7.79 16.84
C GLY A 308 -8.01 9.32 16.97
N GLU A 309 -7.84 9.85 18.19
CA GLU A 309 -8.01 11.28 18.52
C GLU A 309 -6.91 11.82 19.47
N VAL A 310 -6.51 13.08 19.27
CA VAL A 310 -5.62 13.82 20.18
C VAL A 310 -6.26 15.13 20.62
N GLU A 311 -5.90 15.60 21.81
CA GLU A 311 -6.26 16.91 22.34
C GLU A 311 -5.08 17.88 22.19
N LEU A 312 -5.31 18.99 21.49
CA LEU A 312 -4.36 20.07 21.31
C LEU A 312 -4.65 21.15 22.35
N ARG A 313 -3.62 21.58 23.07
CA ARG A 313 -3.68 22.73 23.98
C ARG A 313 -2.64 23.75 23.58
N ASP A 314 -3.10 24.91 23.15
CA ASP A 314 -2.28 26.10 22.92
C ASP A 314 -2.73 27.20 23.90
N SER A 315 -2.56 28.48 23.57
CA SER A 315 -3.05 29.60 24.41
C SER A 315 -4.58 29.68 24.52
N GLY A 316 -5.32 28.94 23.68
CA GLY A 316 -6.77 28.97 23.60
C GLY A 316 -7.48 27.84 24.37
N ALA A 317 -8.73 27.59 23.99
CA ALA A 317 -9.49 26.45 24.50
C ALA A 317 -8.94 25.14 23.91
N PRO A 318 -8.96 24.02 24.66
CA PRO A 318 -8.56 22.72 24.14
C PRO A 318 -9.34 22.34 22.87
N ARG A 319 -8.64 21.84 21.86
CA ARG A 319 -9.21 21.38 20.58
C ARG A 319 -8.97 19.89 20.42
N ARG A 320 -9.87 19.18 19.73
CA ARG A 320 -9.72 17.76 19.43
C ARG A 320 -9.48 17.56 17.95
N LEU A 321 -8.53 16.71 17.61
CA LEU A 321 -8.15 16.37 16.24
C LEU A 321 -8.26 14.86 16.06
N ARG A 322 -8.96 14.43 15.00
CA ARG A 322 -9.22 13.02 14.69
C ARG A 322 -8.28 12.51 13.60
N ALA A 323 -8.22 11.20 13.45
CA ALA A 323 -7.51 10.51 12.38
C ALA A 323 -7.75 11.14 10.99
N GLY A 324 -6.69 11.24 10.20
CA GLY A 324 -6.69 11.86 8.88
C GLY A 324 -6.72 13.40 8.89
N ARG A 325 -6.61 14.04 10.06
CA ARG A 325 -6.58 15.50 10.17
C ARG A 325 -5.24 16.00 10.67
N ALA A 326 -4.86 17.18 10.20
CA ALA A 326 -3.71 17.95 10.65
C ALA A 326 -4.16 19.31 11.20
N SER A 327 -3.40 19.87 12.15
CA SER A 327 -3.64 21.23 12.65
C SER A 327 -2.34 21.84 13.20
N SER A 328 -2.23 23.17 13.15
CA SER A 328 -1.14 23.90 13.80
C SER A 328 -1.45 24.19 15.29
N LEU A 329 -0.41 24.18 16.11
CA LEU A 329 -0.42 24.78 17.44
C LEU A 329 0.04 26.24 17.29
N HIS A 330 -0.77 27.17 17.77
CA HIS A 330 -0.59 28.63 17.70
C HIS A 330 -0.95 29.32 16.35
N ALA A 331 -1.63 30.47 16.55
CA ALA A 331 -2.07 31.50 15.61
C ALA A 331 -3.22 31.12 14.66
N GLU A 332 -4.10 32.12 14.48
CA GLU A 332 -5.18 32.22 13.49
C GLU A 332 -4.63 32.15 12.06
N VAL A 333 -3.84 31.12 11.74
CA VAL A 333 -3.51 30.79 10.37
C VAL A 333 -4.81 30.27 9.78
N HIS A 334 -5.38 31.04 8.86
CA HIS A 334 -6.51 30.59 8.06
C HIS A 334 -6.18 29.21 7.50
N GLU A 335 -7.10 28.25 7.65
CA GLU A 335 -6.95 26.87 7.15
C GLU A 335 -6.55 26.81 5.66
N GLU A 336 -6.74 27.91 4.92
CA GLU A 336 -6.44 28.07 3.49
C GLU A 336 -4.94 28.19 3.14
N ASP A 337 -4.04 28.47 4.10
CA ASP A 337 -2.60 28.68 3.79
C ASP A 337 -1.70 27.47 4.14
N VAL A 338 -2.27 26.31 4.48
CA VAL A 338 -1.46 25.09 4.58
C VAL A 338 -1.13 24.64 3.16
N GLU A 339 0.09 24.95 2.70
CA GLU A 339 0.62 24.45 1.43
C GLU A 339 0.42 22.93 1.36
N VAL A 340 -0.47 22.48 0.48
CA VAL A 340 -0.84 21.07 0.29
C VAL A 340 0.40 20.19 0.12
N GLU A 341 1.42 20.71 -0.57
CA GLU A 341 2.70 20.03 -0.78
C GLU A 341 3.51 19.84 0.52
N ALA A 342 3.49 20.82 1.43
CA ALA A 342 4.16 20.68 2.73
C ALA A 342 3.47 19.59 3.58
N LEU A 343 2.14 19.52 3.54
CA LEU A 343 1.39 18.48 4.23
C LEU A 343 1.61 17.10 3.62
N ALA A 344 1.68 16.99 2.29
CA ALA A 344 1.99 15.74 1.60
C ALA A 344 3.39 15.22 1.96
N ARG A 345 4.40 16.09 1.96
CA ARG A 345 5.78 15.75 2.39
C ARG A 345 5.83 15.32 3.85
N LEU A 346 5.13 16.03 4.74
CA LEU A 346 5.02 15.64 6.14
C LEU A 346 4.34 14.28 6.29
N SER A 347 3.23 14.05 5.57
CA SER A 347 2.49 12.78 5.62
C SER A 347 3.37 11.59 5.20
N ALA A 348 4.15 11.74 4.12
CA ALA A 348 5.07 10.70 3.68
C ALA A 348 6.14 10.36 4.73
N ARG A 349 6.80 11.38 5.32
CA ARG A 349 7.80 11.20 6.38
C ARG A 349 7.19 10.56 7.65
N VAL A 350 5.97 10.98 8.00
CA VAL A 350 5.24 10.42 9.14
C VAL A 350 4.88 8.96 8.90
N GLY A 351 4.44 8.59 7.69
CA GLY A 351 4.16 7.20 7.32
C GLY A 351 5.39 6.29 7.42
N GLU A 352 6.56 6.79 7.02
CA GLU A 352 7.82 6.06 7.15
C GLU A 352 8.17 5.80 8.64
N LEU A 353 8.13 6.85 9.48
CA LEU A 353 8.42 6.71 10.91
C LEU A 353 7.37 5.88 11.67
N ALA A 354 6.09 5.93 11.27
CA ALA A 354 5.06 5.07 11.82
C ALA A 354 5.31 3.59 11.49
N THR A 355 5.69 3.30 10.24
CA THR A 355 6.08 1.95 9.80
C THR A 355 7.30 1.43 10.55
N LEU A 356 8.23 2.33 10.88
CA LEU A 356 9.41 2.03 11.69
C LEU A 356 9.02 1.69 13.14
N ALA A 357 8.06 2.40 13.75
CA ALA A 357 7.64 2.19 15.14
C ALA A 357 6.91 0.85 15.38
N GLU A 358 6.22 0.34 14.36
CA GLU A 358 5.28 -0.76 14.45
C GLU A 358 5.82 -2.09 15.03
N PRO A 359 7.04 -2.56 14.69
CA PRO A 359 7.59 -3.79 15.27
C PRO A 359 7.74 -3.74 16.79
N TRP A 360 8.08 -2.58 17.35
CA TRP A 360 8.19 -2.44 18.81
C TRP A 360 6.83 -2.30 19.47
N ARG A 361 5.87 -1.65 18.79
CA ARG A 361 4.49 -1.52 19.30
C ARG A 361 3.83 -2.90 19.45
N ARG A 362 4.01 -3.78 18.46
CA ARG A 362 3.50 -5.17 18.52
C ARG A 362 4.22 -6.06 19.53
N GLY A 363 5.36 -5.60 20.08
CA GLY A 363 6.23 -6.42 20.91
C GLY A 363 7.12 -7.39 20.13
N ASP A 364 6.99 -7.44 18.80
CA ASP A 364 7.77 -8.31 17.91
C ASP A 364 9.27 -8.00 18.01
N ALA A 365 9.66 -6.73 18.15
CA ALA A 365 11.04 -6.27 18.08
C ALA A 365 11.72 -5.95 19.42
N LEU A 366 11.07 -6.17 20.56
CA LEU A 366 11.69 -6.00 21.88
C LEU A 366 12.63 -7.17 22.25
N GLY A 367 13.38 -7.68 21.28
CA GLY A 367 14.34 -8.76 21.50
C GLY A 367 15.56 -8.30 22.30
N GLY A 368 16.22 -9.25 22.95
CA GLY A 368 17.47 -9.03 23.68
C GLY A 368 18.68 -8.78 22.78
N ALA A 369 18.56 -8.94 21.46
CA ALA A 369 19.67 -8.79 20.55
C ALA A 369 19.93 -7.32 20.19
N SER A 370 21.17 -7.02 19.81
CA SER A 370 21.59 -5.71 19.33
C SER A 370 22.37 -5.83 18.04
N LEU A 371 22.13 -4.90 17.12
CA LEU A 371 22.85 -4.73 15.88
C LEU A 371 23.51 -3.35 15.89
N GLU A 372 24.82 -3.32 15.74
CA GLU A 372 25.58 -2.09 15.49
C GLU A 372 26.12 -2.14 14.07
N VAL A 373 25.76 -1.15 13.26
CA VAL A 373 26.25 -1.02 11.89
C VAL A 373 27.15 0.20 11.83
N SER A 374 28.44 -0.04 11.66
CA SER A 374 29.45 0.99 11.49
C SER A 374 29.72 1.23 9.99
N GLY A 375 30.18 2.43 9.65
CA GLY A 375 30.29 2.90 8.26
C GLY A 375 29.48 4.18 8.09
N SER A 376 29.87 5.06 7.18
CA SER A 376 29.23 6.38 7.05
C SER A 376 28.37 6.49 5.80
N GLY A 377 27.13 6.95 5.98
CA GLY A 377 26.31 7.46 4.88
C GLY A 377 25.73 6.40 3.95
N GLN A 378 25.64 5.14 4.37
CA GLN A 378 24.88 4.13 3.63
C GLN A 378 23.46 4.04 4.20
N ALA A 379 22.47 4.00 3.32
CA ALA A 379 21.10 3.69 3.71
C ALA A 379 21.04 2.24 4.17
N VAL A 380 20.40 2.01 5.32
CA VAL A 380 20.24 0.68 5.89
C VAL A 380 18.77 0.33 6.05
N GLU A 381 18.42 -0.87 5.61
CA GLU A 381 17.10 -1.46 5.75
C GLU A 381 17.21 -2.81 6.46
N LEU A 382 16.22 -3.14 7.29
CA LEU A 382 16.11 -4.45 7.93
C LEU A 382 14.73 -5.02 7.61
N ASP A 383 14.69 -6.19 6.98
CA ASP A 383 13.48 -6.86 6.51
C ASP A 383 12.57 -5.96 5.66
N GLY A 384 13.19 -5.19 4.75
CA GLY A 384 12.51 -4.24 3.87
C GLY A 384 12.05 -2.94 4.55
N ARG A 385 12.42 -2.71 5.82
CA ARG A 385 12.10 -1.47 6.54
C ARG A 385 13.32 -0.57 6.61
N ARG A 386 13.19 0.66 6.11
CA ARG A 386 14.25 1.66 6.16
C ARG A 386 14.50 2.16 7.58
N LEU A 387 15.70 1.89 8.11
CA LEU A 387 16.11 2.29 9.46
C LEU A 387 16.72 3.69 9.50
N GLY A 388 17.36 4.10 8.40
CA GLY A 388 18.06 5.39 8.28
C GLY A 388 19.42 5.22 7.63
N MET A 389 20.35 6.11 7.97
CA MET A 389 21.72 6.10 7.46
C MET A 389 22.68 5.51 8.51
N SER A 390 23.76 4.85 8.08
CA SER A 390 24.84 4.43 8.96
C SER A 390 25.70 5.66 9.39
N PRO A 391 26.24 5.69 10.62
CA PRO A 391 26.24 4.62 11.62
C PRO A 391 24.86 4.43 12.25
N LEU A 392 24.54 3.19 12.62
CA LEU A 392 23.31 2.89 13.36
C LEU A 392 23.51 1.85 14.47
N ALA A 393 22.66 1.91 15.47
CA ALA A 393 22.53 0.91 16.53
C ALA A 393 21.05 0.62 16.74
N LEU A 394 20.67 -0.66 16.75
CA LEU A 394 19.27 -1.12 16.78
C LEU A 394 19.10 -2.32 17.70
N ARG A 395 18.00 -2.37 18.47
CA ARG A 395 17.54 -3.59 19.16
C ARG A 395 16.63 -4.39 18.24
N VAL A 396 16.94 -5.67 18.09
CA VAL A 396 16.28 -6.57 17.13
C VAL A 396 15.70 -7.77 17.87
N ALA A 397 14.61 -8.33 17.35
CA ALA A 397 14.09 -9.62 17.74
C ALA A 397 15.13 -10.73 17.56
N ALA A 398 14.99 -11.84 18.29
CA ALA A 398 15.72 -13.05 17.93
C ALA A 398 15.08 -13.67 16.67
N GLY A 399 15.88 -14.21 15.77
CA GLY A 399 15.41 -14.76 14.51
C GLY A 399 16.36 -14.49 13.34
N ARG A 400 15.94 -14.91 12.15
CA ARG A 400 16.64 -14.62 10.90
C ARG A 400 16.11 -13.32 10.31
N HIS A 401 17.02 -12.41 10.00
CA HIS A 401 16.73 -11.10 9.43
C HIS A 401 17.57 -10.86 8.17
N VAL A 402 17.06 -10.04 7.26
CA VAL A 402 17.79 -9.58 6.06
C VAL A 402 18.11 -8.10 6.22
N LEU A 403 19.38 -7.79 6.33
CA LEU A 403 19.89 -6.42 6.36
C LEU A 403 20.32 -6.02 4.93
N LEU A 404 19.77 -4.93 4.40
CA LEU A 404 20.25 -4.30 3.19
C LEU A 404 21.05 -3.05 3.57
N ALA A 405 22.29 -2.97 3.13
CA ALA A 405 23.18 -1.83 3.34
C ALA A 405 23.64 -1.29 1.98
N GLY A 406 22.98 -0.25 1.48
CA GLY A 406 23.11 0.14 0.07
C GLY A 406 22.60 -0.97 -0.85
N GLU A 407 23.50 -1.55 -1.65
CA GLU A 407 23.19 -2.68 -2.56
C GLU A 407 23.57 -4.05 -1.96
N GLU A 408 24.22 -4.08 -0.80
CA GLU A 408 24.69 -5.31 -0.17
C GLU A 408 23.61 -5.91 0.74
N ALA A 409 23.31 -7.20 0.54
CA ALA A 409 22.38 -7.95 1.36
C ALA A 409 23.13 -8.90 2.31
N HIS A 410 22.84 -8.77 3.61
CA HIS A 410 23.39 -9.63 4.66
C HIS A 410 22.24 -10.38 5.35
N THR A 411 22.32 -11.71 5.37
CA THR A 411 21.44 -12.52 6.22
C THR A 411 22.07 -12.65 7.60
N LEU A 412 21.36 -12.19 8.62
CA LEU A 412 21.81 -12.19 10.01
C LEU A 412 20.88 -13.09 10.83
N ASP A 413 21.46 -13.98 11.62
CA ASP A 413 20.72 -14.81 12.56
C ASP A 413 21.01 -14.28 13.98
N PHE A 414 19.99 -13.72 14.64
CA PHE A 414 20.07 -13.13 15.98
C PHE A 414 19.57 -14.11 17.04
N GLU A 415 20.35 -14.27 18.11
CA GLU A 415 19.93 -14.97 19.32
C GLU A 415 19.68 -13.96 20.46
N GLU A 416 18.87 -14.34 21.44
CA GLU A 416 18.56 -13.46 22.58
C GLU A 416 19.83 -13.07 23.34
N GLY A 417 20.05 -11.77 23.53
CA GLY A 417 21.22 -11.23 24.24
C GLY A 417 22.50 -11.16 23.40
N VAL A 418 22.46 -11.52 22.12
CA VAL A 418 23.62 -11.44 21.22
C VAL A 418 23.73 -10.05 20.60
N SER A 419 24.96 -9.52 20.60
CA SER A 419 25.34 -8.29 19.90
C SER A 419 26.09 -8.65 18.62
N ILE A 420 25.59 -8.17 17.47
CA ILE A 420 26.26 -8.27 16.18
C ILE A 420 26.79 -6.88 15.82
N ALA A 421 28.10 -6.76 15.59
CA ALA A 421 28.70 -5.55 15.04
C ALA A 421 29.07 -5.81 13.58
N LEU A 422 28.39 -5.12 12.66
CA LEU A 422 28.67 -5.14 11.23
C LEU A 422 29.45 -3.89 10.86
N GLN A 423 30.68 -4.08 10.39
CA GLN A 423 31.45 -3.00 9.78
C GLN A 423 31.16 -3.01 8.28
N LEU A 424 30.42 -2.01 7.81
CA LEU A 424 30.29 -1.77 6.39
C LEU A 424 31.60 -1.18 5.92
N GLU A 425 32.26 -1.87 4.99
CA GLU A 425 33.36 -1.25 4.29
C GLU A 425 32.84 0.03 3.64
N PRO A 426 33.55 1.16 3.73
CA PRO A 426 33.18 2.34 2.99
C PRO A 426 33.13 1.90 1.54
N SER A 427 31.91 1.76 0.99
CA SER A 427 31.74 1.42 -0.41
C SER A 427 32.56 2.47 -1.14
N GLU A 428 33.69 2.06 -1.71
CA GLU A 428 34.71 2.92 -2.30
C GLU A 428 33.95 3.76 -3.29
N ALA A 429 33.57 4.99 -2.90
CA ALA A 429 32.38 5.67 -3.39
C ALA A 429 32.33 5.50 -4.90
N ARG A 430 31.62 4.45 -5.34
CA ARG A 430 31.75 4.01 -6.73
C ARG A 430 31.11 5.16 -7.42
N ALA A 431 31.92 5.95 -8.14
CA ALA A 431 31.51 7.23 -8.68
C ALA A 431 30.09 7.03 -9.18
N PRO A 432 29.10 7.71 -8.55
CA PRO A 432 27.71 7.29 -8.59
C PRO A 432 27.41 6.95 -10.02
N ALA A 433 26.92 5.73 -10.26
CA ALA A 433 26.64 5.29 -11.61
C ALA A 433 25.89 6.43 -12.28
N PRO A 434 26.36 6.90 -13.46
CA PRO A 434 25.82 8.10 -14.07
C PRO A 434 24.30 7.98 -14.06
N ALA A 435 23.63 8.98 -13.48
CA ALA A 435 22.18 8.93 -13.32
C ALA A 435 21.54 8.56 -14.67
N PRO A 436 20.54 7.67 -14.67
CA PRO A 436 19.95 7.20 -15.91
C PRO A 436 19.45 8.40 -16.71
N SER A 437 19.79 8.42 -17.99
CA SER A 437 19.36 9.45 -18.92
C SER A 437 17.84 9.43 -19.10
N ALA A 438 17.27 10.54 -19.56
CA ALA A 438 15.84 10.61 -19.87
C ALA A 438 15.38 9.49 -20.82
N ALA A 439 16.20 9.18 -21.83
CA ALA A 439 15.95 8.10 -22.79
C ALA A 439 15.95 6.71 -22.14
N GLU A 440 16.86 6.45 -21.18
CA GLU A 440 16.93 5.18 -20.46
C GLU A 440 15.71 5.00 -19.54
N LEU A 441 15.33 6.03 -18.77
CA LEU A 441 14.13 6.00 -17.93
C LEU A 441 12.86 5.78 -18.76
N ALA A 442 12.73 6.48 -19.89
CA ALA A 442 11.59 6.32 -20.79
C ALA A 442 11.52 4.90 -21.41
N ALA A 443 12.67 4.34 -21.79
CA ALA A 443 12.75 2.98 -22.34
C ALA A 443 12.43 1.91 -21.30
N GLU A 444 12.89 2.08 -20.06
CA GLU A 444 12.54 1.20 -18.93
C GLU A 444 11.05 1.27 -18.62
N ALA A 445 10.48 2.48 -18.48
CA ALA A 445 9.06 2.66 -18.24
C ALA A 445 8.20 1.99 -19.32
N GLN A 446 8.63 2.07 -20.59
CA GLN A 446 7.93 1.40 -21.68
C GLN A 446 8.01 -0.14 -21.58
N ARG A 447 9.12 -0.72 -21.12
CA ARG A 447 9.23 -2.17 -20.87
C ARG A 447 8.27 -2.60 -19.76
N HIS A 448 8.25 -1.90 -18.64
CA HIS A 448 7.32 -2.19 -17.53
C HIS A 448 5.86 -2.05 -17.97
N ARG A 449 5.54 -1.04 -18.78
CA ARG A 449 4.19 -0.87 -19.33
C ARG A 449 3.78 -2.05 -20.21
N MET A 450 4.67 -2.54 -21.07
CA MET A 450 4.40 -3.70 -21.92
C MET A 450 4.25 -4.99 -21.09
N ALA A 451 4.95 -5.08 -19.96
CA ALA A 451 4.80 -6.15 -18.98
C ALA A 451 3.58 -5.99 -18.06
N ARG A 452 2.76 -4.95 -18.25
CA ARG A 452 1.62 -4.58 -17.38
C ARG A 452 1.98 -4.31 -15.92
N ASN A 453 3.24 -3.99 -15.64
CA ASN A 453 3.67 -3.52 -14.33
C ASN A 453 3.42 -2.01 -14.24
N TYR A 454 2.16 -1.66 -13.99
CA TYR A 454 1.68 -0.28 -14.04
C TYR A 454 2.21 0.58 -12.88
N GLU A 455 2.38 0.00 -11.70
CA GLU A 455 2.95 0.71 -10.54
C GLU A 455 4.39 1.18 -10.82
N GLU A 456 5.23 0.27 -11.31
CA GLU A 456 6.62 0.59 -11.64
C GLU A 456 6.73 1.54 -12.83
N THR A 457 5.82 1.41 -13.81
CA THR A 457 5.71 2.37 -14.92
C THR A 457 5.41 3.78 -14.40
N ALA A 458 4.48 3.92 -13.46
CA ALA A 458 4.12 5.20 -12.87
C ALA A 458 5.30 5.79 -12.08
N ARG A 459 6.02 4.97 -11.30
CA ARG A 459 7.22 5.37 -10.57
C ARG A 459 8.29 5.93 -11.52
N LEU A 460 8.60 5.22 -12.60
CA LEU A 460 9.61 5.64 -13.59
C LEU A 460 9.20 6.90 -14.35
N TYR A 461 7.91 7.09 -14.66
CA TYR A 461 7.42 8.32 -15.25
C TYR A 461 7.52 9.52 -14.31
N ARG A 462 7.20 9.35 -13.01
CA ARG A 462 7.41 10.40 -12.00
C ARG A 462 8.90 10.76 -11.89
N GLU A 463 9.77 9.76 -11.85
CA GLU A 463 11.23 9.96 -11.82
C GLU A 463 11.75 10.70 -13.07
N LEU A 464 11.22 10.38 -14.25
CA LEU A 464 11.57 11.06 -15.50
C LEU A 464 11.15 12.54 -15.48
N LEU A 465 9.96 12.86 -14.98
CA LEU A 465 9.47 14.24 -14.84
C LEU A 465 10.26 15.04 -13.80
N ASP A 466 10.69 14.40 -12.71
CA ASP A 466 11.46 15.04 -11.64
C ASP A 466 12.90 15.35 -12.09
N ARG A 467 13.59 14.35 -12.67
CA ARG A 467 15.02 14.47 -12.99
C ARG A 467 15.29 15.16 -14.32
N HIS A 468 14.38 15.03 -15.29
CA HIS A 468 14.59 15.52 -16.67
C HIS A 468 13.37 16.27 -17.21
N PRO A 469 12.86 17.30 -16.52
CA PRO A 469 11.62 17.99 -16.88
C PRO A 469 11.65 18.60 -18.29
N ASP A 470 12.82 19.11 -18.72
CA ASP A 470 12.98 19.75 -20.03
C ASP A 470 13.27 18.77 -21.18
N SER A 471 13.33 17.46 -20.91
CA SER A 471 13.65 16.45 -21.94
C SER A 471 12.50 16.26 -22.94
N SER A 472 12.84 15.89 -24.17
CA SER A 472 11.85 15.54 -25.19
C SER A 472 10.97 14.36 -24.76
N GLU A 473 11.55 13.44 -24.00
CA GLU A 473 10.91 12.26 -23.44
C GLU A 473 9.88 12.63 -22.39
N ALA A 474 10.19 13.58 -21.50
CA ALA A 474 9.30 14.06 -20.45
C ALA A 474 8.07 14.80 -20.97
N ARG A 475 8.18 15.49 -22.11
CA ARG A 475 7.14 16.40 -22.63
C ARG A 475 5.74 15.81 -22.71
N ASN A 476 5.59 14.54 -23.09
CA ASN A 476 4.28 13.88 -23.22
C ASN A 476 3.99 12.88 -22.09
N VAL A 477 4.88 12.77 -21.10
CA VAL A 477 4.74 11.83 -19.99
C VAL A 477 3.56 12.15 -19.09
N PRO A 478 3.21 13.42 -18.76
CA PRO A 478 2.12 13.67 -17.83
C PRO A 478 0.77 13.15 -18.34
N VAL A 479 0.48 13.25 -19.64
CA VAL A 479 -0.74 12.65 -20.24
C VAL A 479 -0.73 11.12 -20.10
N ARG A 480 0.40 10.46 -20.41
CA ARG A 480 0.54 9.00 -20.30
C ARG A 480 0.46 8.51 -18.86
N LEU A 481 0.99 9.29 -17.91
CA LEU A 481 0.91 9.04 -16.49
C LEU A 481 -0.54 9.20 -16.02
N GLY A 482 -1.23 10.25 -16.45
CA GLY A 482 -2.66 10.45 -16.17
C GLY A 482 -3.50 9.25 -16.61
N ASP A 483 -3.34 8.79 -17.85
CA ASP A 483 -4.08 7.63 -18.37
C ASP A 483 -3.82 6.35 -17.57
N LEU A 484 -2.56 6.16 -17.17
CA LEU A 484 -2.14 5.01 -16.37
C LEU A 484 -2.78 5.05 -14.97
N LEU A 485 -2.74 6.21 -14.31
CA LEU A 485 -3.28 6.41 -12.97
C LEU A 485 -4.81 6.31 -12.94
N MET A 486 -5.49 6.80 -13.97
CA MET A 486 -6.92 6.56 -14.18
C MET A 486 -7.22 5.05 -14.21
N GLY A 487 -6.42 4.27 -14.95
CA GLY A 487 -6.59 2.83 -15.08
C GLY A 487 -6.34 2.05 -13.79
N THR A 488 -5.57 2.61 -12.84
CA THR A 488 -5.28 1.99 -11.54
C THR A 488 -6.12 2.55 -10.40
N GLY A 489 -7.04 3.48 -10.66
CA GLY A 489 -7.92 4.08 -9.65
C GLY A 489 -7.32 5.24 -8.85
N ASP A 490 -6.13 5.73 -9.20
CA ASP A 490 -5.52 6.91 -8.59
C ASP A 490 -6.00 8.18 -9.32
N TYR A 491 -7.27 8.51 -9.14
CA TYR A 491 -7.93 9.61 -9.87
C TYR A 491 -7.36 10.99 -9.50
N GLN A 492 -6.94 11.16 -8.24
CA GLN A 492 -6.31 12.40 -7.79
C GLN A 492 -4.93 12.59 -8.46
N GLY A 493 -4.08 11.56 -8.45
CA GLY A 493 -2.79 11.61 -9.14
C GLY A 493 -2.95 11.76 -10.66
N ALA A 494 -4.00 11.18 -11.25
CA ALA A 494 -4.31 11.37 -12.66
C ALA A 494 -4.66 12.82 -12.99
N LEU A 495 -5.53 13.44 -12.17
CA LEU A 495 -5.92 14.84 -12.30
C LEU A 495 -4.68 15.76 -12.28
N GLU A 496 -3.80 15.58 -11.29
CA GLU A 496 -2.56 16.34 -11.16
C GLU A 496 -1.64 16.19 -12.39
N ALA A 497 -1.54 14.98 -12.94
CA ALA A 497 -0.73 14.73 -14.13
C ALA A 497 -1.30 15.42 -15.39
N TYR A 498 -2.62 15.43 -15.57
CA TYR A 498 -3.25 16.14 -16.68
C TYR A 498 -3.15 17.66 -16.52
N ASP A 499 -3.39 18.19 -15.33
CA ASP A 499 -3.26 19.62 -15.03
C ASP A 499 -1.85 20.12 -15.33
N ARG A 500 -0.83 19.36 -14.89
CA ARG A 500 0.57 19.67 -15.22
C ARG A 500 0.82 19.82 -16.72
N TYR A 501 0.28 18.92 -17.55
CA TYR A 501 0.44 19.02 -19.01
C TYR A 501 -0.20 20.29 -19.58
N LEU A 502 -1.40 20.63 -19.08
CA LEU A 502 -2.18 21.77 -19.56
C LEU A 502 -1.53 23.10 -19.14
N ASP A 503 -0.97 23.16 -17.93
CA ASP A 503 -0.29 24.34 -17.39
C ASP A 503 1.05 24.60 -18.10
N GLU A 504 1.85 23.55 -18.33
CA GLU A 504 3.16 23.66 -19.01
C GLU A 504 3.03 24.04 -20.50
N GLY A 505 1.93 23.70 -21.16
CA GLY A 505 1.72 23.93 -22.59
C GLY A 505 1.58 25.41 -22.98
N GLY A 506 1.10 26.27 -22.08
CA GLY A 506 0.85 27.68 -22.31
C GLY A 506 -0.10 28.00 -23.50
N PRO A 507 -0.48 29.27 -23.72
CA PRO A 507 -1.48 29.67 -24.73
C PRO A 507 -1.08 29.54 -26.21
N GLY A 508 0.04 28.89 -26.53
CA GLY A 508 0.54 28.78 -27.91
C GLY A 508 1.32 27.50 -28.22
N TRP A 509 1.48 26.62 -27.23
CA TRP A 509 2.22 25.37 -27.37
C TRP A 509 1.53 24.18 -26.70
N ALA A 510 0.25 24.33 -26.36
CA ALA A 510 -0.64 23.23 -26.00
C ALA A 510 -0.38 22.09 -27.00
N GLY A 511 0.33 21.07 -26.53
CA GLY A 511 0.93 20.09 -27.41
C GLY A 511 -0.13 19.31 -28.15
N ALA A 512 0.28 18.45 -29.07
CA ALA A 512 -0.66 17.62 -29.85
C ALA A 512 -1.60 16.74 -28.98
N LEU A 513 -1.36 16.65 -27.66
CA LEU A 513 -2.16 15.91 -26.69
C LEU A 513 -3.00 16.79 -25.74
N ALA A 514 -3.11 18.10 -25.99
CA ALA A 514 -3.85 18.99 -25.11
C ALA A 514 -5.36 18.70 -25.05
N PRO A 515 -6.03 18.32 -26.17
CA PRO A 515 -7.40 17.83 -26.10
C PRO A 515 -7.51 16.54 -25.25
N GLU A 516 -6.58 15.60 -25.41
CA GLU A 516 -6.55 14.35 -24.65
C GLU A 516 -6.40 14.61 -23.15
N ALA A 517 -5.47 15.48 -22.76
CA ALA A 517 -5.24 15.84 -21.37
C ALA A 517 -6.46 16.54 -20.75
N ALA A 518 -7.09 17.46 -21.48
CA ALA A 518 -8.28 18.16 -20.99
C ALA A 518 -9.48 17.22 -20.83
N LEU A 519 -9.63 16.23 -21.72
CA LEU A 519 -10.65 15.19 -21.54
C LEU A 519 -10.32 14.24 -20.38
N GLY A 520 -9.04 13.88 -20.21
CA GLY A 520 -8.57 13.10 -19.06
C GLY A 520 -8.86 13.80 -17.74
N ARG A 521 -8.62 15.12 -17.67
CA ARG A 521 -8.96 15.98 -16.53
C ARG A 521 -10.43 15.93 -16.17
N ILE A 522 -11.33 16.04 -17.15
CA ILE A 522 -12.79 15.95 -16.93
C ILE A 522 -13.13 14.60 -16.29
N LYS A 523 -12.63 13.49 -16.85
CA LYS A 523 -12.89 12.15 -16.34
C LYS A 523 -12.35 11.92 -14.93
N ALA A 524 -11.17 12.47 -14.62
CA ALA A 524 -10.59 12.38 -13.30
C ALA A 524 -11.43 13.16 -12.26
N LEU A 525 -11.94 14.34 -12.63
CA LEU A 525 -12.84 15.13 -11.77
C LEU A 525 -14.17 14.41 -11.53
N GLU A 526 -14.75 13.77 -12.55
CA GLU A 526 -15.96 12.94 -12.41
C GLU A 526 -15.72 11.75 -11.48
N ALA A 527 -14.60 11.03 -11.64
CA ALA A 527 -14.25 9.90 -10.80
C ALA A 527 -13.98 10.29 -9.32
N LEU A 528 -13.67 11.57 -9.07
CA LEU A 528 -13.51 12.15 -7.74
C LEU A 528 -14.81 12.77 -7.19
N GLU A 529 -15.94 12.65 -7.90
CA GLU A 529 -17.24 13.26 -7.54
C GLU A 529 -17.17 14.80 -7.43
N ARG A 530 -16.30 15.45 -8.22
CA ARG A 530 -16.13 16.91 -8.28
C ARG A 530 -16.95 17.53 -9.42
N ASP A 531 -18.26 17.30 -9.39
CA ASP A 531 -19.20 17.54 -10.50
C ASP A 531 -19.20 18.98 -11.04
N GLU A 532 -19.12 19.99 -10.16
CA GLU A 532 -19.12 21.40 -10.57
C GLU A 532 -17.86 21.74 -11.38
N GLU A 533 -16.72 21.18 -10.98
CA GLU A 533 -15.43 21.39 -11.63
C GLU A 533 -15.34 20.61 -12.94
N ALA A 534 -15.84 19.37 -12.97
CA ALA A 534 -15.96 18.58 -14.19
C ALA A 534 -16.82 19.30 -15.23
N SER A 535 -17.97 19.83 -14.82
CA SER A 535 -18.88 20.61 -15.69
C SER A 535 -18.23 21.90 -16.20
N ALA A 536 -17.46 22.59 -15.35
CA ALA A 536 -16.69 23.76 -15.78
C ALA A 536 -15.59 23.39 -16.79
N ALA A 537 -14.86 22.31 -16.55
CA ALA A 537 -13.82 21.80 -17.42
C ALA A 537 -14.37 21.36 -18.79
N ALA A 538 -15.54 20.72 -18.82
CA ALA A 538 -16.24 20.30 -20.04
C ALA A 538 -16.65 21.49 -20.91
N ARG A 539 -17.23 22.54 -20.32
CA ARG A 539 -17.55 23.78 -21.06
C ARG A 539 -16.31 24.46 -21.62
N ASP A 540 -15.23 24.53 -20.83
CA ASP A 540 -13.95 25.08 -21.28
C ASP A 540 -13.35 24.25 -22.43
N PHE A 541 -13.48 22.92 -22.37
CA PHE A 541 -13.08 22.02 -23.44
C PHE A 541 -13.83 22.30 -24.75
N ALA A 542 -15.17 22.39 -24.71
CA ALA A 542 -15.98 22.66 -25.89
C ALA A 542 -15.66 24.03 -26.53
N VAL A 543 -15.38 25.04 -25.70
CA VAL A 543 -14.97 26.38 -26.19
C VAL A 543 -13.57 26.36 -26.80
N ARG A 544 -12.62 25.65 -26.19
CA ARG A 544 -11.21 25.64 -26.61
C ARG A 544 -10.96 24.72 -27.81
N TYR A 545 -11.72 23.64 -27.94
CA TYR A 545 -11.55 22.61 -28.96
C TYR A 545 -12.85 22.36 -29.74
N PRO A 546 -13.43 23.37 -30.40
CA PRO A 546 -14.75 23.25 -31.04
C PRO A 546 -14.77 22.29 -32.23
N ASP A 547 -13.62 22.01 -32.84
CA ASP A 547 -13.48 21.07 -33.97
C ASP A 547 -13.15 19.64 -33.50
N ASP A 548 -12.95 19.40 -32.21
CA ASP A 548 -12.71 18.06 -31.69
C ASP A 548 -14.03 17.29 -31.61
N HIS A 549 -14.11 16.13 -32.24
CA HIS A 549 -15.30 15.27 -32.23
C HIS A 549 -15.80 14.86 -30.83
N ARG A 550 -14.98 15.05 -29.80
CA ARG A 550 -15.32 14.77 -28.39
C ARG A 550 -15.98 15.97 -27.70
N ALA A 551 -16.02 17.14 -28.32
CA ALA A 551 -16.58 18.36 -27.74
C ALA A 551 -18.08 18.22 -27.42
N ASP A 552 -18.87 17.69 -28.36
CA ASP A 552 -20.31 17.44 -28.16
C ASP A 552 -20.54 16.46 -26.99
N ALA A 553 -19.75 15.39 -26.91
CA ALA A 553 -19.87 14.39 -25.86
C ALA A 553 -19.45 14.90 -24.47
N ALA A 554 -18.51 15.85 -24.42
CA ALA A 554 -18.12 16.50 -23.17
C ALA A 554 -19.21 17.46 -22.67
N GLU A 555 -19.90 18.18 -23.57
CA GLU A 555 -21.01 19.08 -23.21
C GLU A 555 -22.27 18.33 -22.77
N ASP A 556 -22.53 17.17 -23.37
CA ASP A 556 -23.66 16.30 -23.06
C ASP A 556 -23.45 15.40 -21.82
N ALA A 557 -22.26 15.42 -21.20
CA ALA A 557 -21.99 14.65 -19.98
C ALA A 557 -23.00 15.06 -18.89
N PRO A 558 -23.95 14.17 -18.53
CA PRO A 558 -25.12 14.57 -17.77
C PRO A 558 -24.72 14.96 -16.34
N SER A 559 -25.19 16.12 -15.89
CA SER A 559 -25.21 16.50 -14.47
C SER A 559 -26.23 15.66 -13.69
N GLU A 560 -26.16 14.32 -13.81
CA GLU A 560 -27.17 13.37 -13.31
C GLU A 560 -27.22 13.31 -11.77
N SER A 561 -26.33 14.01 -11.07
CA SER A 561 -26.34 14.25 -9.63
C SER A 561 -27.16 15.50 -9.24
N SER A 562 -28.31 15.77 -9.89
CA SER A 562 -29.29 16.67 -9.29
C SER A 562 -29.87 16.01 -8.03
N PRO A 563 -29.68 16.58 -6.82
CA PRO A 563 -30.20 15.98 -5.61
C PRO A 563 -31.73 16.00 -5.63
N LEU A 564 -32.34 14.83 -5.49
CA LEU A 564 -33.78 14.67 -5.25
C LEU A 564 -34.16 15.04 -3.81
#